data_AF-A0AAW2U5C1-F1
#
_entry.id   AF-A0AAW2U5C1-F1
#
_cell.length_a   1.000
_cell.length_b   1.000
_cell.length_c   1.000
_cell.angle_alpha   90.00
_cell.angle_beta   90.00
_cell.angle_gamma   90.00
#
_symmetry.space_group_name_H-M   'P 1'
#
loop_
_entity.id
_entity.type
_entity.pdbx_description
1 polymer ?
#
loop_
_entity_poly.entity_id
_entity_poly.type
_entity_poly.pdbx_seq_one_letter_code
_entity_poly.pdbx_strand_id
1 'polypeptide(L)'
;MRICEWITRLKFSDGYASNMAYCVDMKELRLHSMKSHDCHVFMQKLIPIAFREMLPESVWSALIEVSLIFQIICSTTLDVDKVQELEDSVATMLCNLEKIFLPSFFDSMEHLIVHLPYEARVRGPVQYRSFLNELYEHYHSEDPIIEELVATQFKD
;
A
#
# COMPACT_ATOMS: atom_id res chain seq x y z
N MET A 1 14.40 11.82 9.77
CA MET A 1 14.03 12.28 11.13
C MET A 1 12.62 12.86 11.20
N ARG A 2 12.26 13.85 10.36
CA ARG A 2 10.95 14.55 10.45
C ARG A 2 9.70 13.66 10.45
N ILE A 3 9.67 12.59 9.65
CA ILE A 3 8.49 11.69 9.55
C ILE A 3 8.32 10.84 10.81
N CYS A 4 9.37 10.16 11.27
CA CYS A 4 9.31 9.34 12.49
C CYS A 4 8.88 10.17 13.72
N GLU A 5 9.42 11.39 13.86
CA GLU A 5 8.98 12.33 14.90
C GLU A 5 7.55 12.81 14.71
N TRP A 6 7.11 13.01 13.47
CA TRP A 6 5.73 13.37 13.19
C TRP A 6 4.79 12.24 13.57
N ILE A 7 5.10 10.99 13.21
CA ILE A 7 4.30 9.80 13.53
C ILE A 7 4.21 9.58 15.04
N THR A 8 5.30 9.77 15.80
CA THR A 8 5.26 9.63 17.27
C THR A 8 4.37 10.69 17.95
N ARG A 9 4.10 11.81 17.28
CA ARG A 9 3.20 12.87 17.77
C ARG A 9 1.76 12.73 17.28
N LEU A 10 1.47 11.80 16.36
CA LEU A 10 0.11 11.59 15.87
C LEU A 10 -0.79 11.06 16.98
N LYS A 11 -1.99 11.64 17.06
CA LYS A 11 -3.07 11.17 17.92
C LYS A 11 -4.30 10.97 17.07
N PHE A 12 -4.92 9.82 17.23
CA PHE A 12 -6.16 9.44 16.56
C PHE A 12 -7.30 9.37 17.57
N SER A 13 -8.54 9.54 17.11
CA SER A 13 -9.71 9.23 17.92
C SER A 13 -9.75 7.73 18.23
N ASP A 14 -10.40 7.37 19.34
CA ASP A 14 -10.56 5.98 19.70
C ASP A 14 -11.24 5.18 18.57
N GLY A 15 -10.73 3.97 18.30
CA GLY A 15 -11.17 3.11 17.21
C GLY A 15 -10.72 3.49 15.79
N TYR A 16 -10.03 4.63 15.56
CA TYR A 16 -9.61 5.02 14.20
C TYR A 16 -8.27 4.43 13.75
N ALA A 17 -7.28 4.37 14.64
CA ALA A 17 -5.99 3.70 14.43
C ALA A 17 -5.33 3.47 15.78
N SER A 18 -4.41 2.51 15.87
CA SER A 18 -3.63 2.32 17.08
C SER A 18 -2.61 3.44 17.28
N ASN A 19 -2.01 3.51 18.47
CA ASN A 19 -0.94 4.47 18.72
C ASN A 19 0.31 4.08 17.92
N MET A 20 0.47 4.70 16.75
CA MET A 20 1.57 4.43 15.81
C MET A 20 2.95 4.78 16.36
N ALA A 21 3.06 5.50 17.49
CA ALA A 21 4.34 5.76 18.14
C ALA A 21 5.07 4.46 18.53
N TYR A 22 4.33 3.38 18.84
CA TYR A 22 4.91 2.08 19.16
C TYR A 22 5.52 1.37 17.95
N CYS A 23 5.19 1.81 16.74
CA CYS A 23 5.72 1.25 15.51
C CYS A 23 6.99 1.98 15.03
N VAL A 24 7.44 3.04 15.72
CA VAL A 24 8.56 3.87 15.28
C VAL A 24 9.84 3.45 16.00
N ASP A 25 10.81 2.98 15.22
CA ASP A 25 12.20 2.85 15.68
C ASP A 25 12.94 4.16 15.39
N MET A 26 13.14 4.97 16.43
CA MET A 26 13.83 6.26 16.32
C MET A 26 15.35 6.11 16.08
N LYS A 27 15.93 4.93 16.34
CA LYS A 27 17.35 4.68 16.12
C LYS A 27 17.61 4.36 14.64
N GLU A 28 16.84 3.45 14.09
CA GLU A 28 16.96 2.99 12.70
C GLU A 28 16.10 3.81 11.72
N LEU A 29 15.33 4.79 12.22
CA LEU A 29 14.44 5.67 11.46
C LEU A 29 13.45 4.92 10.55
N ARG A 30 12.89 3.82 11.07
CA ARG A 30 11.96 2.95 10.33
C ARG A 30 10.67 2.70 11.10
N LEU A 31 9.65 2.33 10.35
CA LEU A 31 8.42 1.77 10.91
C LEU A 31 8.53 0.25 10.96
N HIS A 32 8.09 -0.36 12.06
CA HIS A 32 8.05 -1.80 12.22
C HIS A 32 6.75 -2.22 12.92
N SER A 33 6.38 -3.49 12.73
CA SER A 33 5.30 -4.14 13.50
C SER A 33 3.96 -3.38 13.45
N MET A 34 3.67 -2.68 12.36
CA MET A 34 2.35 -2.05 12.15
C MET A 34 1.31 -3.13 11.92
N LYS A 35 0.15 -2.99 12.56
CA LYS A 35 -0.99 -3.88 12.29
C LYS A 35 -1.54 -3.55 10.90
N SER A 36 -2.16 -4.54 10.25
CA SER A 36 -2.78 -4.37 8.91
C SER A 36 -3.68 -3.14 8.84
N HIS A 37 -4.55 -2.95 9.83
CA HIS A 37 -5.42 -1.79 9.95
C HIS A 37 -4.66 -0.45 9.95
N ASP A 38 -3.56 -0.36 10.72
CA ASP A 38 -2.75 0.85 10.80
C ASP A 38 -2.01 1.10 9.47
N CYS A 39 -1.57 0.04 8.79
CA CYS A 39 -1.03 0.13 7.44
C CYS A 39 -2.07 0.66 6.45
N HIS A 40 -3.32 0.19 6.51
CA HIS A 40 -4.40 0.69 5.66
C HIS A 40 -4.63 2.19 5.88
N VAL A 41 -4.71 2.64 7.14
CA VAL A 41 -4.84 4.07 7.47
C VAL A 41 -3.64 4.85 6.93
N PHE A 42 -2.44 4.31 7.08
CA PHE A 42 -1.22 4.96 6.61
C PHE A 42 -1.21 5.14 5.08
N MET A 43 -1.46 4.05 4.35
CA MET A 43 -1.51 4.05 2.88
C MET A 43 -2.62 4.95 2.34
N GLN A 44 -3.81 4.90 2.94
CA GLN A 44 -4.95 5.68 2.47
C GLN A 44 -4.81 7.16 2.78
N LYS A 45 -4.37 7.53 4.00
CA LYS A 45 -4.54 8.91 4.50
C LYS A 45 -3.25 9.61 4.90
N LEU A 46 -2.26 8.89 5.40
CA LEU A 46 -1.09 9.51 6.02
C LEU A 46 0.04 9.76 5.02
N ILE A 47 0.22 8.91 4.00
CA ILE A 47 1.24 9.10 2.96
C ILE A 47 1.22 10.53 2.37
N PRO A 48 0.10 11.07 1.88
CA PRO A 48 0.08 12.38 1.24
C PRO A 48 0.45 13.50 2.21
N ILE A 49 0.15 13.33 3.50
CA ILE A 49 0.39 14.31 4.56
C ILE A 49 1.84 14.23 5.03
N ALA A 50 2.34 13.01 5.24
CA ALA A 50 3.67 12.74 5.76
C ALA A 50 4.78 13.25 4.83
N PHE A 51 4.54 13.19 3.52
CA PHE A 51 5.57 13.44 2.51
C PHE A 51 5.43 14.76 1.74
N ARG A 52 4.38 15.55 1.98
CA ARG A 52 4.04 16.76 1.19
C ARG A 52 5.16 17.75 0.96
N GLU A 53 5.92 18.07 2.00
CA GLU A 53 7.02 19.04 1.93
C GLU A 53 8.40 18.38 1.95
N MET A 54 8.44 17.05 1.75
CA MET A 54 9.65 16.25 1.91
C MET A 54 10.16 15.65 0.61
N LEU A 55 9.30 15.52 -0.39
CA LEU A 55 9.62 14.90 -1.67
C LEU A 55 9.47 15.90 -2.83
N PRO A 56 10.16 15.68 -3.95
CA PRO A 56 9.88 16.40 -5.19
C PRO A 56 8.42 16.22 -5.60
N GLU A 57 7.84 17.25 -6.23
CA GLU A 57 6.41 17.27 -6.62
C GLU A 57 6.00 16.04 -7.42
N SER A 58 6.84 15.57 -8.34
CA SER A 58 6.57 14.37 -9.14
C SER A 58 6.40 13.12 -8.28
N VAL A 59 7.27 12.91 -7.29
CA VAL A 59 7.22 11.76 -6.39
C VAL A 59 6.04 11.88 -5.42
N TRP A 60 5.80 13.07 -4.89
CA TRP A 60 4.66 13.30 -4.01
C TRP A 60 3.31 13.10 -4.72
N SER A 61 3.18 13.58 -5.96
CA SER A 61 2.00 13.34 -6.79
C SER A 61 1.75 11.84 -7.02
N ALA A 62 2.81 11.09 -7.30
CA ALA A 62 2.75 9.63 -7.42
C ALA A 62 2.23 8.97 -6.12
N LEU A 63 2.74 9.39 -4.97
CA LEU A 63 2.28 8.88 -3.68
C LEU A 63 0.81 9.23 -3.39
N ILE A 64 0.33 10.39 -3.84
CA ILE A 64 -1.09 10.74 -3.78
C ILE A 64 -1.92 9.77 -4.61
N GLU A 65 -1.51 9.47 -5.85
CA GLU A 65 -2.22 8.52 -6.71
C GLU A 65 -2.36 7.14 -6.04
N VAL A 66 -1.27 6.62 -5.46
CA VAL A 66 -1.32 5.37 -4.66
C VAL A 66 -2.34 5.48 -3.52
N SER A 67 -2.30 6.55 -2.74
CA SER A 67 -3.28 6.76 -1.66
C SER A 67 -4.71 6.84 -2.17
N LEU A 68 -4.95 7.46 -3.32
CA LEU A 68 -6.29 7.56 -3.93
C LEU A 68 -6.82 6.19 -4.37
N ILE A 69 -5.97 5.36 -4.99
CA ILE A 69 -6.31 3.98 -5.36
C ILE A 69 -6.81 3.23 -4.12
N PHE A 70 -6.02 3.23 -3.03
CA PHE A 70 -6.39 2.56 -1.79
C PHE A 70 -7.63 3.16 -1.11
N GLN A 71 -7.83 4.48 -1.18
CA GLN A 71 -9.03 5.12 -0.63
C GLN A 71 -10.32 4.66 -1.36
N ILE A 72 -10.27 4.50 -2.68
CA ILE A 72 -11.42 4.05 -3.47
C ILE A 72 -11.71 2.58 -3.17
N ILE A 73 -10.71 1.70 -3.33
CA ILE A 73 -10.92 0.25 -3.24
C ILE A 73 -11.20 -0.24 -1.82
N CYS A 74 -10.66 0.43 -0.80
CA CYS A 74 -10.89 0.08 0.61
C CYS A 74 -12.05 0.87 1.26
N SER A 75 -12.82 1.62 0.48
CA SER A 75 -13.98 2.33 1.02
C SER A 75 -15.01 1.36 1.61
N THR A 76 -15.64 1.76 2.72
CA THR A 76 -16.77 1.05 3.33
C THR A 76 -18.00 1.03 2.41
N THR A 77 -18.10 1.99 1.52
CA THR A 77 -19.14 2.07 0.48
C THR A 77 -18.45 2.29 -0.85
N LEU A 78 -18.59 1.32 -1.76
CA LEU A 78 -18.02 1.42 -3.10
C LEU A 78 -18.96 2.22 -4.00
N ASP A 79 -18.42 3.26 -4.60
CA ASP A 79 -19.05 4.00 -5.68
C ASP A 79 -18.64 3.32 -7.00
N VAL A 80 -19.58 2.63 -7.63
CA VAL A 80 -19.32 1.79 -8.82
C VAL A 80 -18.74 2.60 -9.96
N ASP A 81 -19.18 3.86 -10.14
CA ASP A 81 -18.69 4.72 -11.21
C ASP A 81 -17.21 5.07 -10.96
N LYS A 82 -16.87 5.45 -9.72
CA LYS A 82 -15.46 5.71 -9.34
C LYS A 82 -14.58 4.48 -9.45
N VAL A 83 -15.09 3.29 -9.13
CA VAL A 83 -14.33 2.05 -9.25
C VAL A 83 -14.11 1.70 -10.73
N GLN A 84 -15.08 1.94 -11.60
CA GLN A 84 -14.93 1.72 -13.03
C GLN A 84 -13.93 2.70 -13.67
N GLU A 85 -14.01 3.99 -13.32
CA GLU A 85 -13.00 4.99 -13.73
C GLU A 85 -11.60 4.61 -13.24
N LEU A 86 -11.50 4.04 -12.04
CA LEU A 86 -10.25 3.54 -11.51
C LEU A 86 -9.75 2.31 -12.27
N GLU A 87 -10.61 1.36 -12.63
CA GLU A 87 -10.28 0.19 -13.46
C GLU A 87 -9.66 0.62 -14.81
N ASP A 88 -10.19 1.67 -15.43
CA ASP A 88 -9.70 2.18 -16.72
C ASP A 88 -8.36 2.95 -16.61
N SER A 89 -8.06 3.51 -15.43
CA SER A 89 -6.91 4.40 -15.23
C SER A 89 -5.75 3.78 -14.44
N VAL A 90 -6.00 2.71 -13.66
CA VAL A 90 -5.02 2.13 -12.72
C VAL A 90 -3.73 1.66 -13.39
N ALA A 91 -3.82 1.07 -14.58
CA ALA A 91 -2.63 0.64 -15.33
C ALA A 91 -1.75 1.84 -15.73
N THR A 92 -2.38 2.97 -16.11
CA THR A 92 -1.64 4.19 -16.45
C THR A 92 -0.99 4.81 -15.22
N MET A 93 -1.67 4.81 -14.08
CA MET A 93 -1.10 5.28 -12.81
C MET A 93 0.10 4.42 -12.39
N LEU A 94 0.00 3.09 -12.50
CA LEU A 94 1.12 2.18 -12.21
C LEU A 94 2.32 2.45 -13.13
N CYS A 95 2.11 2.57 -14.44
CA CYS A 95 3.18 2.92 -15.37
C CYS A 95 3.79 4.30 -15.09
N ASN A 96 3.04 5.24 -14.52
CA ASN A 96 3.59 6.54 -14.12
C ASN A 96 4.44 6.43 -12.85
N LEU A 97 4.05 5.56 -11.91
CA LEU A 97 4.86 5.22 -10.74
C LEU A 97 6.19 4.58 -11.15
N GLU A 98 6.17 3.65 -12.11
CA GLU A 98 7.36 2.98 -12.65
C GLU A 98 8.39 3.93 -13.27
N LYS A 99 7.96 5.06 -13.82
CA LYS A 99 8.86 6.08 -14.36
C LYS A 99 9.58 6.87 -13.26
N ILE A 100 9.06 6.84 -12.03
CA ILE A 100 9.53 7.65 -10.91
C ILE A 100 10.41 6.82 -9.97
N PHE A 101 10.02 5.59 -9.67
CA PHE A 101 10.78 4.70 -8.78
C PHE A 101 11.73 3.80 -9.59
N LEU A 102 12.72 3.22 -8.90
CA LEU A 102 13.69 2.33 -9.54
C LEU A 102 12.99 1.04 -10.02
N PRO A 103 13.42 0.42 -11.12
CA PRO A 103 12.86 -0.87 -11.55
C PRO A 103 12.95 -1.96 -10.46
N SER A 104 13.97 -1.91 -9.59
CA SER A 104 14.12 -2.83 -8.47
C SER A 104 13.07 -2.65 -7.35
N PHE A 105 12.26 -1.59 -7.42
CA PHE A 105 11.15 -1.35 -6.49
C PHE A 105 9.86 -2.06 -6.93
N PHE A 106 9.73 -2.42 -8.21
CA PHE A 106 8.55 -3.11 -8.72
C PHE A 106 8.89 -4.57 -8.98
N ASP A 107 8.40 -5.44 -8.10
CA ASP A 107 8.27 -6.86 -8.37
C ASP A 107 6.82 -7.18 -8.79
N SER A 108 6.47 -8.47 -8.89
CA SER A 108 5.14 -8.89 -9.31
C SER A 108 4.02 -8.39 -8.38
N MET A 109 4.33 -8.09 -7.11
CA MET A 109 3.34 -7.72 -6.10
C MET A 109 2.80 -6.30 -6.30
N GLU A 110 3.64 -5.34 -6.71
CA GLU A 110 3.18 -3.97 -7.01
C GLU A 110 2.23 -3.94 -8.20
N HIS A 111 2.38 -4.89 -9.14
CA HIS A 111 1.52 -5.01 -10.30
C HIS A 111 0.13 -5.58 -9.97
N LEU A 112 -0.05 -6.23 -8.82
CA LEU A 112 -1.38 -6.72 -8.41
C LEU A 112 -2.39 -5.59 -8.22
N ILE A 113 -1.91 -4.35 -8.04
CA ILE A 113 -2.75 -3.16 -7.94
C ILE A 113 -3.69 -3.00 -9.14
N VAL A 114 -3.33 -3.47 -10.35
CA VAL A 114 -4.20 -3.31 -11.53
C VAL A 114 -5.50 -4.12 -11.43
N HIS A 115 -5.49 -5.22 -10.68
CA HIS A 115 -6.65 -6.12 -10.56
C HIS A 115 -7.62 -5.69 -9.46
N LEU A 116 -7.14 -4.91 -8.48
CA LEU A 116 -7.92 -4.53 -7.30
C LEU A 116 -9.22 -3.77 -7.61
N PRO A 117 -9.29 -2.86 -8.59
CA PRO A 117 -10.55 -2.17 -8.91
C PRO A 117 -11.61 -3.14 -9.46
N TYR A 118 -11.22 -4.02 -10.38
CA TYR A 118 -12.10 -5.06 -10.92
C TYR A 118 -12.62 -5.98 -9.80
N GLU A 119 -11.73 -6.45 -8.94
CA GLU A 119 -12.09 -7.28 -7.80
C GLU A 119 -13.04 -6.56 -6.83
N ALA A 120 -12.79 -5.28 -6.56
CA ALA A 120 -13.66 -4.46 -5.73
C ALA A 120 -15.07 -4.35 -6.33
N ARG A 121 -15.16 -4.16 -7.65
CA ARG A 121 -16.44 -4.04 -8.37
C ARG A 121 -17.25 -5.33 -8.32
N VAL A 122 -16.59 -6.49 -8.46
CA VAL A 122 -17.26 -7.80 -8.49
C VAL A 122 -17.57 -8.32 -7.09
N ARG A 123 -16.64 -8.18 -6.15
CA ARG A 123 -16.74 -8.77 -4.80
C ARG A 123 -17.35 -7.83 -3.76
N GLY A 124 -17.51 -6.55 -4.09
CA GLY A 124 -18.06 -5.54 -3.17
C GLY A 124 -17.03 -5.00 -2.16
N PRO A 125 -17.46 -4.22 -1.15
CA PRO A 125 -16.57 -3.51 -0.22
C PRO A 125 -15.59 -4.39 0.56
N VAL A 126 -14.47 -3.80 1.01
CA VAL A 126 -13.37 -4.53 1.71
C VAL A 126 -13.82 -5.28 2.97
N GLN A 127 -14.92 -4.88 3.60
CA GLN A 127 -15.47 -5.59 4.77
C GLN A 127 -15.91 -7.02 4.42
N TYR A 128 -16.18 -7.29 3.13
CA TYR A 128 -16.62 -8.57 2.62
C TYR A 128 -15.51 -9.34 1.87
N ARG A 129 -14.31 -8.76 1.74
CA ARG A 129 -13.14 -9.36 1.05
C ARG A 129 -11.84 -9.14 1.83
N SER A 130 -11.15 -10.21 2.22
CA SER A 130 -9.93 -10.11 3.02
C SER A 130 -8.72 -9.76 2.14
N PHE A 131 -8.37 -8.47 2.08
CA PHE A 131 -7.38 -7.86 1.19
C PHE A 131 -5.97 -8.50 1.25
N LEU A 132 -5.60 -9.08 2.39
CA LEU A 132 -4.30 -9.72 2.60
C LEU A 132 -4.33 -11.24 2.45
N ASN A 133 -5.46 -11.91 2.72
CA ASN A 133 -5.54 -13.36 2.54
C ASN A 133 -5.48 -13.73 1.06
N GLU A 134 -6.05 -12.94 0.15
CA GLU A 134 -6.00 -13.27 -1.28
C GLU A 134 -4.60 -13.06 -1.88
N LEU A 135 -3.88 -12.00 -1.53
CA LEU A 135 -2.49 -11.80 -1.94
C LEU A 135 -1.56 -12.87 -1.33
N TYR A 136 -1.80 -13.27 -0.08
CA TYR A 136 -1.02 -14.28 0.63
C TYR A 136 -1.34 -15.71 0.15
N GLU A 137 -2.61 -16.04 -0.08
CA GLU A 137 -3.03 -17.34 -0.63
C GLU A 137 -2.67 -17.49 -2.11
N HIS A 138 -2.69 -16.42 -2.90
CA HIS A 138 -2.18 -16.44 -4.28
C HIS A 138 -0.66 -16.65 -4.30
N TYR A 139 0.08 -15.95 -3.42
CA TYR A 139 1.52 -16.15 -3.22
C TYR A 139 1.89 -17.57 -2.76
N HIS A 140 1.04 -18.25 -1.99
CA HIS A 140 1.29 -19.63 -1.53
C HIS A 140 0.67 -20.72 -2.41
N SER A 141 -0.19 -20.40 -3.37
CA SER A 141 -0.82 -21.39 -4.25
C SER A 141 -0.14 -21.55 -5.61
N GLU A 142 0.66 -20.57 -6.06
CA GLU A 142 1.29 -20.62 -7.39
C GLU A 142 2.81 -20.33 -7.45
N ASP A 143 3.66 -20.79 -6.51
CA ASP A 143 5.06 -21.05 -6.87
C ASP A 143 5.91 -21.84 -5.85
N PRO A 144 6.22 -23.12 -6.11
CA PRO A 144 7.30 -23.86 -5.42
C PRO A 144 8.71 -23.34 -5.78
N ILE A 145 8.85 -22.49 -6.81
CA ILE A 145 10.13 -22.12 -7.42
C ILE A 145 10.87 -21.06 -6.59
N ILE A 146 10.17 -20.25 -5.78
CA ILE A 146 10.78 -19.18 -4.98
C ILE A 146 11.55 -19.74 -3.76
N GLU A 147 11.09 -20.83 -3.12
CA GLU A 147 11.86 -21.48 -2.04
C GLU A 147 13.18 -22.08 -2.57
N GLU A 148 13.20 -22.57 -3.80
CA GLU A 148 14.40 -23.14 -4.44
C GLU A 148 15.40 -22.05 -4.87
N LEU A 149 14.92 -20.88 -5.34
CA LEU A 149 15.75 -19.71 -5.68
C LEU A 149 16.37 -19.03 -4.45
N VAL A 150 15.64 -18.96 -3.33
CA VAL A 150 16.18 -18.44 -2.05
C VAL A 150 17.19 -19.42 -1.44
N ALA A 151 16.98 -20.74 -1.61
CA ALA A 151 17.92 -21.77 -1.14
C ALA A 151 19.23 -21.84 -1.96
N THR A 152 19.22 -21.41 -3.22
CA THR A 152 20.42 -21.42 -4.10
C THR A 152 21.24 -20.12 -4.07
N GLN A 153 20.73 -19.01 -3.52
CA GLN A 153 21.45 -17.72 -3.50
C GLN A 153 22.18 -17.39 -2.18
N PHE A 154 22.20 -18.29 -1.20
CA PHE A 154 22.99 -18.14 0.04
C PHE A 154 23.88 -19.36 0.37
N LYS A 155 24.49 -19.95 -0.66
CA LYS A 155 25.72 -20.76 -0.53
C LYS A 155 26.66 -20.41 -1.68
N ASP A 156 27.40 -19.33 -1.51
CA ASP A 156 28.88 -19.29 -1.48
C ASP A 156 29.34 -17.83 -1.34
#